data_AF-A0A662BQI9-F1
#
_entry.id   AF-A0A662BQI9-F1
#
_cell.length_a   1.000
_cell.length_b   1.000
_cell.length_c   1.000
_cell.angle_alpha   90.00
_cell.angle_beta   90.00
_cell.angle_gamma   90.00
#
_symmetry.space_group_name_H-M   'P 1'
#
loop_
_entity.id
_entity.type
_entity.pdbx_description
1 polymer ?
#
loop_
_entity_poly.entity_id
_entity_poly.type
_entity_poly.pdbx_seq_one_letter_code
_entity_poly.pdbx_strand_id
1 'polypeptide(L)'
;MYLYFIQIILFFFLPNKPVVSNTAITDIHIRVNQLGYLPNESKIAIAFSHKAITEKFQLVSKDTKSVLLSIKPTRSKAKGWGTFKYYYELDFSKIKKTGSYFIQTKKSKIVSQNFKISDEAYGQEHEKLLEFMRQQRCGYNPLLDMVCHKRDGRSMFGPMPDSTFVDVSGGWHDAGDQLKYLITGSYATGHMLLAYELYPEKFADKVNALGQAFPNGIPDV
;
A
#
# COMPACT_ATOMS: atom_id res chain seq x y z
N MET A 1 -59.10 36.65 -7.13
CA MET A 1 -57.80 37.14 -6.61
C MET A 1 -57.56 36.43 -5.28
N TYR A 2 -56.53 35.60 -5.22
CA TYR A 2 -56.41 34.45 -4.31
C TYR A 2 -56.17 34.81 -2.83
N LEU A 3 -56.86 34.10 -1.92
CA LEU A 3 -56.62 34.10 -0.47
C LEU A 3 -55.40 33.22 -0.13
N TYR A 4 -54.53 33.70 0.75
CA TYR A 4 -53.44 32.90 1.33
C TYR A 4 -53.88 32.24 2.65
N PHE A 5 -53.81 30.91 2.70
CA PHE A 5 -53.92 30.12 3.93
C PHE A 5 -52.49 29.87 4.48
N ILE A 6 -52.22 30.27 5.72
CA ILE A 6 -51.00 29.91 6.44
C ILE A 6 -51.29 28.66 7.26
N GLN A 7 -50.60 27.56 6.97
CA GLN A 7 -50.71 26.30 7.68
C GLN A 7 -49.53 26.17 8.65
N ILE A 8 -49.78 26.32 9.95
CA ILE A 8 -48.78 26.11 11.00
C ILE A 8 -48.73 24.61 11.31
N ILE A 9 -47.61 23.96 10.99
CA ILE A 9 -47.35 22.57 11.37
C ILE A 9 -46.61 22.58 12.71
N LEU A 10 -47.27 22.13 13.78
CA LEU A 10 -46.63 21.82 15.06
C LEU A 10 -45.91 20.47 14.98
N PHE A 11 -44.58 20.46 15.10
CA PHE A 11 -43.80 19.24 15.30
C PHE A 11 -43.75 18.89 16.79
N PHE A 12 -44.42 17.80 17.18
CA PHE A 12 -44.21 17.17 18.48
C PHE A 12 -42.91 16.35 18.46
N PHE A 13 -41.88 16.82 19.17
CA PHE A 13 -40.67 16.04 19.44
C PHE A 13 -40.95 15.01 20.54
N LEU A 14 -41.06 13.73 20.16
CA LEU A 14 -40.95 12.62 21.10
C LEU A 14 -39.46 12.23 21.23
N PRO A 15 -38.87 12.20 22.45
CA PRO A 15 -37.49 11.80 22.63
C PRO A 15 -37.37 10.27 22.48
N ASN A 16 -36.99 9.82 21.28
CA ASN A 16 -36.52 8.46 21.07
C ASN A 16 -35.17 8.30 21.77
N LYS A 17 -35.16 7.68 22.96
CA LYS A 17 -33.92 7.22 23.58
C LYS A 17 -33.32 6.11 22.69
N PRO A 18 -32.09 6.26 22.18
CA PRO A 18 -31.46 5.18 21.43
C PRO A 18 -31.26 3.99 22.35
N VAL A 19 -31.84 2.86 21.96
CA VAL A 19 -31.49 1.56 22.54
C VAL A 19 -30.06 1.26 22.09
N VAL A 20 -29.08 1.55 22.95
CA VAL A 20 -27.70 1.11 22.74
C VAL A 20 -27.68 -0.39 22.94
N SER A 21 -27.78 -1.12 21.83
CA SER A 21 -27.40 -2.53 21.79
C SER A 21 -25.94 -2.62 22.18
N ASN A 22 -25.65 -3.20 23.35
CA ASN A 22 -24.30 -3.48 23.82
C ASN A 22 -23.75 -4.70 23.05
N THR A 23 -23.63 -4.59 21.72
CA THR A 23 -22.81 -5.51 20.95
C THR A 23 -21.38 -5.28 21.39
N ALA A 24 -20.83 -6.21 22.16
CA ALA A 24 -19.42 -6.22 22.52
C ALA A 24 -18.59 -5.97 21.25
N ILE A 25 -17.98 -4.79 21.16
CA ILE A 25 -17.05 -4.47 20.09
C ILE A 25 -15.94 -5.52 20.19
N THR A 26 -15.95 -6.46 19.25
CA THR A 26 -14.92 -7.47 19.18
C THR A 26 -13.70 -6.81 18.55
N ASP A 27 -12.77 -6.43 19.41
CA ASP A 27 -11.59 -5.64 19.12
C ASP A 27 -10.45 -6.49 18.57
N ILE A 28 -10.70 -7.24 17.49
CA ILE A 28 -9.68 -8.00 16.77
C ILE A 28 -9.55 -7.43 15.36
N HIS A 29 -8.36 -6.96 15.03
CA HIS A 29 -8.03 -6.37 13.72
C HIS A 29 -7.08 -7.29 12.97
N ILE A 30 -7.55 -7.92 11.91
CA ILE A 30 -6.76 -8.85 11.10
C ILE A 30 -6.13 -8.11 9.93
N ARG A 31 -4.80 -8.15 9.83
CA ARG A 31 -4.00 -7.57 8.75
C ARG A 31 -3.39 -8.68 7.91
N VAL A 32 -3.51 -8.53 6.61
CA VAL A 32 -3.04 -9.48 5.58
C VAL A 32 -2.24 -8.70 4.55
N ASN A 33 -1.38 -9.39 3.79
CA ASN A 33 -0.83 -8.81 2.57
C ASN A 33 -1.96 -8.64 1.55
N GLN A 34 -2.21 -7.40 1.14
CA GLN A 34 -3.33 -7.05 0.25
C GLN A 34 -3.04 -7.41 -1.22
N LEU A 35 -1.78 -7.53 -1.61
CA LEU A 35 -1.40 -8.05 -2.93
C LEU A 35 -1.66 -9.57 -2.99
N GLY A 36 -1.24 -10.26 -1.93
CA GLY A 36 -1.43 -11.69 -1.77
C GLY A 36 -0.16 -12.38 -1.28
N TYR A 37 -0.08 -13.68 -1.54
CA TYR A 37 1.03 -14.52 -1.13
C TYR A 37 1.40 -15.53 -2.23
N LEU A 38 2.69 -15.77 -2.45
CA LEU A 38 3.14 -16.82 -3.36
C LEU A 38 2.93 -18.21 -2.74
N PRO A 39 2.52 -19.25 -3.52
CA PRO A 39 2.22 -20.59 -3.02
C PRO A 39 3.33 -21.24 -2.19
N ASN A 40 4.60 -20.98 -2.52
CA ASN A 40 5.74 -21.65 -1.90
C ASN A 40 6.49 -20.78 -0.86
N GLU A 41 5.99 -19.58 -0.56
CA GLU A 41 6.59 -18.69 0.43
C GLU A 41 5.87 -18.74 1.78
N SER A 42 6.49 -18.07 2.77
CA SER A 42 5.87 -17.80 4.06
C SER A 42 4.61 -16.93 3.90
N LYS A 43 3.55 -17.31 4.62
CA LYS A 43 2.25 -16.63 4.58
C LYS A 43 1.77 -16.38 5.99
N ILE A 44 1.91 -15.14 6.43
CA ILE A 44 1.59 -14.71 7.78
C ILE A 44 0.60 -13.57 7.71
N ALA A 45 -0.50 -13.69 8.46
CA ALA A 45 -1.38 -12.58 8.80
C ALA A 45 -1.14 -12.18 10.25
N ILE A 46 -1.42 -10.93 10.60
CA ILE A 46 -1.26 -10.41 11.97
C ILE A 46 -2.63 -10.04 12.53
N ALA A 47 -2.98 -10.59 13.70
CA ALA A 47 -4.16 -10.18 14.44
C ALA A 47 -3.77 -9.26 15.60
N PHE A 48 -4.26 -8.03 15.60
CA PHE A 48 -4.07 -7.05 16.66
C PHE A 48 -5.31 -6.97 17.56
N SER A 49 -5.11 -6.73 18.87
CA SER A 49 -6.20 -6.53 19.83
C SER A 49 -5.70 -5.79 21.08
N HIS A 50 -6.58 -5.03 21.74
CA HIS A 50 -6.27 -4.45 23.05
C HIS A 50 -6.45 -5.48 24.19
N LYS A 51 -7.07 -6.65 23.91
CA LYS A 51 -7.25 -7.76 24.85
C LYS A 51 -6.58 -9.04 24.35
N ALA A 52 -6.31 -9.98 25.26
CA ALA A 52 -5.74 -11.27 24.87
C ALA A 52 -6.75 -12.06 24.02
N ILE A 53 -6.30 -12.54 22.86
CA ILE A 53 -7.09 -13.41 21.98
C ILE A 53 -6.91 -14.85 22.42
N THR A 54 -8.02 -15.52 22.75
CA THR A 54 -8.03 -16.91 23.22
C THR A 54 -8.68 -17.88 22.22
N GLU A 55 -9.20 -17.37 21.10
CA GLU A 55 -9.83 -18.17 20.06
C GLU A 55 -8.87 -18.53 18.91
N LYS A 56 -9.22 -19.58 18.17
CA LYS A 56 -8.53 -19.98 16.94
C LYS A 56 -9.03 -19.15 15.76
N PHE A 57 -8.20 -19.10 14.73
CA PHE A 57 -8.54 -18.54 13.43
C PHE A 57 -8.77 -19.66 12.42
N GLN A 58 -9.35 -19.30 11.28
CA GLN A 58 -9.63 -20.18 10.16
C GLN A 58 -9.22 -19.49 8.87
N LEU A 59 -8.52 -20.22 7.99
CA LEU A 59 -8.41 -19.82 6.59
C LEU A 59 -9.62 -20.38 5.84
N VAL A 60 -10.36 -19.51 5.17
CA VAL A 60 -11.61 -19.86 4.48
C VAL A 60 -11.47 -19.52 3.00
N SER A 61 -11.88 -20.43 2.13
CA SER A 61 -12.01 -20.12 0.70
C SER A 61 -13.13 -19.10 0.50
N LYS A 62 -12.85 -18.05 -0.27
CA LYS A 62 -13.88 -17.08 -0.65
C LYS A 62 -14.96 -17.72 -1.51
N ASP A 63 -14.59 -18.65 -2.38
CA ASP A 63 -15.46 -19.18 -3.43
C ASP A 63 -16.38 -20.28 -2.89
N THR A 64 -15.80 -21.29 -2.23
CA THR A 64 -16.56 -22.44 -1.70
C THR A 64 -17.09 -22.20 -0.29
N LYS A 65 -16.64 -21.13 0.39
CA LYS A 65 -16.88 -20.88 1.83
C LYS A 65 -16.39 -22.00 2.75
N SER A 66 -15.59 -22.95 2.23
CA SER A 66 -15.06 -24.04 3.04
C SER A 66 -13.86 -23.58 3.87
N VAL A 67 -13.74 -24.15 5.07
CA VAL A 67 -12.58 -23.94 5.93
C VAL A 67 -11.45 -24.86 5.47
N LEU A 68 -10.28 -24.30 5.13
CA LEU A 68 -9.12 -25.07 4.69
C LEU A 68 -8.16 -25.38 5.85
N LEU A 69 -8.06 -24.47 6.82
CA LEU A 69 -7.11 -24.60 7.91
C LEU A 69 -7.68 -23.97 9.17
N SER A 70 -7.48 -24.62 10.31
CA SER A 70 -7.63 -23.98 11.63
C SER A 70 -6.25 -23.56 12.13
N ILE A 71 -6.10 -22.27 12.42
CA ILE A 71 -4.83 -21.65 12.81
C ILE A 71 -4.88 -21.35 14.31
N LYS A 72 -3.87 -21.85 15.04
CA LYS A 72 -3.64 -21.43 16.43
C LYS A 72 -2.79 -20.15 16.38
N PRO A 73 -3.27 -19.03 16.95
CA PRO A 73 -2.49 -17.80 16.93
C PRO A 73 -1.23 -17.93 17.78
N THR A 74 -0.09 -17.46 17.27
CA THR A 74 1.18 -17.38 18.02
C THR A 74 1.36 -15.96 18.53
N ARG A 75 1.35 -15.77 19.85
CA ARG A 75 1.51 -14.44 20.44
C ARG A 75 2.92 -13.91 20.18
N SER A 76 3.05 -12.66 19.76
CA SER A 76 4.35 -12.00 19.68
C SER A 76 5.00 -11.84 21.05
N LYS A 77 6.34 -11.89 21.08
CA LYS A 77 7.16 -11.66 22.27
C LYS A 77 7.34 -10.18 22.61
N ALA A 78 7.00 -9.26 21.70
CA ALA A 78 7.11 -7.83 21.98
C ALA A 78 6.07 -7.37 23.02
N LYS A 79 6.34 -6.22 23.65
CA LYS A 79 5.44 -5.64 24.67
C LYS A 79 4.08 -5.19 24.08
N GLY A 80 4.03 -4.88 22.79
CA GLY A 80 2.85 -4.39 22.06
C GLY A 80 3.25 -3.81 20.71
N TRP A 81 2.29 -3.21 19.99
CA TRP A 81 2.49 -2.48 18.73
C TRP A 81 1.53 -1.30 18.65
N GLY A 82 2.05 -0.07 18.60
CA GLY A 82 1.22 1.14 18.64
C GLY A 82 0.32 1.14 19.89
N THR A 83 -0.99 1.27 19.70
CA THR A 83 -1.99 1.20 20.79
C THR A 83 -2.35 -0.23 21.20
N PHE A 84 -1.96 -1.25 20.41
CA PHE A 84 -2.35 -2.63 20.67
C PHE A 84 -1.39 -3.31 21.66
N LYS A 85 -1.95 -3.76 22.79
CA LYS A 85 -1.22 -4.52 23.81
C LYS A 85 -0.95 -5.96 23.39
N TYR A 86 -1.76 -6.52 22.49
CA TYR A 86 -1.64 -7.90 22.03
C TYR A 86 -1.64 -7.96 20.51
N TYR A 87 -0.70 -8.73 19.97
CA TYR A 87 -0.75 -9.12 18.57
C TYR A 87 -0.18 -10.52 18.37
N TYR A 88 -0.68 -11.17 17.33
CA TYR A 88 -0.46 -12.59 17.07
C TYR A 88 -0.18 -12.82 15.60
N GLU A 89 0.76 -13.70 15.33
CA GLU A 89 1.01 -14.25 14.01
C GLU A 89 0.05 -15.41 13.72
N LEU A 90 -0.49 -15.40 12.51
CA LEU A 90 -1.37 -16.40 11.96
C LEU A 90 -0.66 -17.00 10.75
N ASP A 91 0.10 -18.06 10.98
CA ASP A 91 0.83 -18.76 9.91
C ASP A 91 -0.09 -19.76 9.19
N PHE A 92 -0.23 -19.57 7.88
CA PHE A 92 -0.94 -20.46 6.97
C PHE A 92 -0.07 -20.88 5.77
N SER A 93 1.25 -20.84 5.93
CA SER A 93 2.24 -21.15 4.89
C SER A 93 2.08 -22.54 4.27
N LYS A 94 1.52 -23.49 5.04
CA LYS A 94 1.19 -24.85 4.56
C LYS A 94 0.18 -24.87 3.40
N ILE A 95 -0.62 -23.82 3.24
CA ILE A 95 -1.60 -23.73 2.16
C ILE A 95 -0.91 -23.21 0.92
N LYS A 96 -0.77 -24.09 -0.06
CA LYS A 96 -0.19 -23.78 -1.38
C LYS A 96 -1.23 -23.67 -2.48
N LYS A 97 -2.44 -24.15 -2.24
CA LYS A 97 -3.52 -24.13 -3.24
C LYS A 97 -3.77 -22.67 -3.62
N THR A 98 -3.75 -22.40 -4.93
CA THR A 98 -4.06 -21.08 -5.45
C THR A 98 -5.55 -20.80 -5.32
N GLY A 99 -5.91 -19.53 -5.13
CA GLY A 99 -7.29 -19.11 -4.97
C GLY A 99 -7.46 -17.82 -4.17
N SER A 100 -8.72 -17.49 -3.92
CA SER A 100 -9.12 -16.35 -3.09
C SER A 100 -9.52 -16.81 -1.70
N TYR A 101 -9.01 -16.11 -0.68
CA TYR A 101 -9.16 -16.48 0.72
C TYR A 101 -9.46 -15.28 1.62
N PHE A 102 -9.95 -15.57 2.81
CA PHE A 102 -9.95 -14.64 3.95
C PHE A 102 -9.66 -15.41 5.24
N ILE A 103 -9.16 -14.70 6.25
CA ILE A 103 -9.00 -15.23 7.60
C ILE A 103 -10.24 -14.87 8.41
N GLN A 104 -10.74 -15.81 9.21
CA GLN A 104 -11.88 -15.60 10.10
C GLN A 104 -11.60 -16.09 11.52
N THR A 105 -12.07 -15.36 12.53
CA THR A 105 -12.08 -15.85 13.92
C THR A 105 -13.15 -16.94 14.10
N LYS A 106 -12.80 -18.03 14.79
CA LYS A 106 -13.68 -19.22 14.87
C LYS A 106 -14.99 -18.93 15.60
N LYS A 107 -14.95 -18.17 16.70
CA LYS A 107 -16.10 -17.86 17.56
C LYS A 107 -16.72 -16.50 17.24
N SER A 108 -15.92 -15.43 17.21
CA SER A 108 -16.43 -14.06 17.02
C SER A 108 -16.80 -13.73 15.56
N LYS A 109 -16.41 -14.58 14.61
CA LYS A 109 -16.73 -14.46 13.17
C LYS A 109 -16.22 -13.19 12.49
N ILE A 110 -15.30 -12.46 13.10
CA ILE A 110 -14.55 -11.35 12.48
C ILE A 110 -13.76 -11.88 11.29
N VAL A 111 -13.77 -11.14 10.19
CA VAL A 111 -13.08 -11.50 8.95
C VAL A 111 -12.01 -10.48 8.58
N SER A 112 -10.95 -10.93 7.90
CA SER A 112 -10.00 -10.05 7.21
C SER A 112 -10.60 -9.53 5.90
N GLN A 113 -9.86 -8.61 5.26
CA GLN A 113 -10.02 -8.39 3.82
C GLN A 113 -9.70 -9.68 3.05
N ASN A 114 -10.27 -9.80 1.85
CA ASN A 114 -9.93 -10.89 0.94
C ASN A 114 -8.51 -10.71 0.41
N PHE A 115 -7.81 -11.82 0.19
CA PHE A 115 -6.48 -11.85 -0.44
C PHE A 115 -6.35 -13.09 -1.32
N LYS A 116 -5.30 -13.13 -2.14
CA LYS A 116 -5.00 -14.26 -3.03
C LYS A 116 -3.78 -15.05 -2.57
N ILE A 117 -3.81 -16.36 -2.85
CA ILE A 117 -2.60 -17.17 -2.99
C ILE A 117 -2.48 -17.48 -4.48
N SER A 118 -1.40 -17.07 -5.13
CA SER A 118 -1.23 -17.15 -6.59
C SER A 118 0.24 -16.96 -6.94
N ASP A 119 0.71 -17.63 -8.00
CA ASP A 119 2.08 -17.47 -8.50
C ASP A 119 2.35 -16.06 -9.04
N GLU A 120 1.29 -15.30 -9.29
CA GLU A 120 1.26 -13.92 -9.75
C GLU A 120 0.82 -12.95 -8.64
N ALA A 121 0.95 -13.32 -7.36
CA ALA A 121 0.49 -12.50 -6.23
C ALA A 121 1.05 -11.06 -6.24
N TYR A 122 2.27 -10.85 -6.74
CA TYR A 122 2.91 -9.54 -6.89
C TYR A 122 2.85 -8.98 -8.32
N GLY A 123 2.24 -9.73 -9.26
CA GLY A 123 1.97 -9.32 -10.63
C GLY A 123 3.12 -8.57 -11.31
N GLN A 124 2.86 -7.31 -11.63
CA GLN A 124 3.79 -6.36 -12.25
C GLN A 124 3.93 -5.12 -11.36
N GLU A 125 3.87 -5.26 -10.03
CA GLU A 125 3.92 -4.10 -9.13
C GLU A 125 5.25 -3.33 -9.24
N HIS A 126 6.35 -3.98 -9.61
CA HIS A 126 7.63 -3.31 -9.90
C HIS A 126 7.50 -2.30 -11.06
N GLU A 127 6.68 -2.57 -12.07
CA GLU A 127 6.41 -1.63 -13.17
C GLU A 127 5.70 -0.37 -12.67
N LYS A 128 4.82 -0.49 -11.67
CA LYS A 128 4.14 0.65 -11.06
C LYS A 128 5.10 1.47 -10.18
N LEU A 129 6.04 0.81 -9.51
CA LEU A 129 7.11 1.51 -8.78
C LEU A 129 7.99 2.31 -9.74
N LEU A 130 8.32 1.77 -10.92
CA LEU A 130 9.02 2.53 -11.95
C LEU A 130 8.16 3.66 -12.53
N GLU A 131 6.86 3.45 -12.68
CA GLU A 131 5.93 4.51 -13.08
C GLU A 131 5.95 5.67 -12.08
N PHE A 132 5.92 5.37 -10.78
CA PHE A 132 6.09 6.37 -9.74
C PHE A 132 7.41 7.14 -9.90
N MET A 133 8.54 6.44 -10.09
CA MET A 133 9.84 7.10 -10.33
C MET A 133 9.82 7.99 -11.58
N ARG A 134 9.14 7.60 -12.66
CA ARG A 134 8.97 8.42 -13.86
C ARG A 134 8.17 9.69 -13.59
N GLN A 135 7.15 9.62 -12.74
CA GLN A 135 6.34 10.78 -12.35
C GLN A 135 7.10 11.74 -11.43
N GLN A 136 8.11 11.25 -10.70
CA GLN A 136 8.99 12.10 -9.89
C GLN A 136 10.08 12.82 -10.71
N ARG A 137 10.13 12.67 -12.04
CA ARG A 137 11.17 13.33 -12.86
C ARG A 137 11.11 14.85 -12.75
N CYS A 138 12.27 15.46 -12.53
CA CYS A 138 12.50 16.89 -12.61
C CYS A 138 13.03 17.26 -14.01
N GLY A 139 12.73 18.44 -14.52
CA GLY A 139 13.07 18.85 -15.90
C GLY A 139 11.99 18.49 -16.92
N TYR A 140 11.43 17.28 -16.90
CA TYR A 140 10.25 16.92 -17.69
C TYR A 140 9.43 15.84 -16.97
N ASN A 141 8.13 16.06 -16.82
CA ASN A 141 7.20 15.10 -16.25
C ASN A 141 6.31 14.52 -17.37
N PRO A 142 6.39 13.21 -17.65
CA PRO A 142 5.65 12.59 -18.75
C PRO A 142 4.15 12.44 -18.51
N LEU A 143 3.69 12.46 -17.25
CA LEU A 143 2.27 12.34 -16.91
C LEU A 143 1.54 13.67 -17.14
N LEU A 144 2.16 14.76 -16.72
CA LEU A 144 1.59 16.11 -16.84
C LEU A 144 1.94 16.77 -18.18
N ASP A 145 2.88 16.19 -18.93
CA ASP A 145 3.51 16.77 -20.13
C ASP A 145 4.03 18.20 -19.88
N MET A 146 4.74 18.36 -18.76
CA MET A 146 5.21 19.66 -18.29
C MET A 146 6.71 19.66 -17.99
N VAL A 147 7.34 20.81 -18.25
CA VAL A 147 8.73 21.09 -17.93
C VAL A 147 8.79 21.91 -16.64
N CYS A 148 9.60 21.47 -15.68
CA CYS A 148 9.80 22.17 -14.41
C CYS A 148 11.28 22.47 -14.17
N HIS A 149 11.58 23.43 -13.28
CA HIS A 149 12.95 23.64 -12.77
C HIS A 149 14.05 23.84 -13.84
N LYS A 150 13.72 24.52 -14.95
CA LYS A 150 14.63 24.78 -16.09
C LYS A 150 15.91 25.56 -15.75
N ARG A 151 16.01 26.08 -14.53
CA ARG A 151 17.12 26.93 -14.06
C ARG A 151 17.82 26.30 -12.87
N ASP A 152 17.68 24.99 -12.70
CA ASP A 152 18.32 24.27 -11.62
C ASP A 152 19.84 24.36 -11.72
N GLY A 153 20.37 25.03 -10.69
CA GLY A 153 21.74 24.97 -10.26
C GLY A 153 22.37 26.34 -10.05
N ARG A 154 22.59 26.68 -8.79
CA ARG A 154 23.53 27.72 -8.41
C ARG A 154 24.44 27.17 -7.33
N SER A 155 25.75 27.32 -7.51
CA SER A 155 26.72 26.91 -6.49
C SER A 155 26.49 27.69 -5.20
N MET A 156 26.70 27.02 -4.08
CA MET A 156 26.75 27.63 -2.76
C MET A 156 27.69 26.79 -1.89
N PHE A 157 28.57 27.44 -1.14
CA PHE A 157 29.52 26.77 -0.22
C PHE A 157 30.44 25.76 -0.93
N GLY A 158 30.80 26.02 -2.19
CA GLY A 158 31.65 25.15 -3.01
C GLY A 158 32.93 25.85 -3.49
N PRO A 159 33.74 25.17 -4.33
CA PRO A 159 34.96 25.75 -4.88
C PRO A 159 34.70 26.82 -5.96
N MET A 160 33.48 26.91 -6.49
CA MET A 160 33.05 27.97 -7.41
C MET A 160 32.53 29.18 -6.63
N PRO A 161 32.66 30.41 -7.17
CA PRO A 161 32.01 31.58 -6.58
C PRO A 161 30.52 31.32 -6.34
N ASP A 162 30.00 31.76 -5.21
CA ASP A 162 28.59 31.56 -4.89
C ASP A 162 27.70 32.16 -5.98
N SER A 163 26.56 31.53 -6.20
CA SER A 163 25.60 31.86 -7.26
C SER A 163 26.06 31.60 -8.70
N THR A 164 27.22 30.98 -8.93
CA THR A 164 27.63 30.52 -10.26
C THR A 164 26.60 29.53 -10.79
N PHE A 165 26.09 29.77 -12.00
CA PHE A 165 25.15 28.86 -12.63
C PHE A 165 25.87 27.58 -13.07
N VAL A 166 25.28 26.43 -12.75
CA VAL A 166 25.74 25.11 -13.18
C VAL A 166 24.50 24.36 -13.62
N ASP A 167 24.45 23.85 -14.84
CA ASP A 167 23.28 23.07 -15.26
C ASP A 167 23.27 21.72 -14.53
N VAL A 168 22.38 21.60 -13.55
CA VAL A 168 22.08 20.35 -12.84
C VAL A 168 20.61 20.00 -13.00
N SER A 169 20.01 20.35 -14.13
CA SER A 169 18.66 19.95 -14.50
C SER A 169 18.52 18.42 -14.62
N GLY A 170 17.28 17.93 -14.62
CA GLY A 170 17.01 16.49 -14.59
C GLY A 170 16.97 15.90 -13.17
N GLY A 171 17.06 14.58 -13.09
CA GLY A 171 16.95 13.80 -11.86
C GLY A 171 15.49 13.63 -11.41
N TRP A 172 15.29 13.39 -10.12
CA TRP A 172 13.98 13.19 -9.50
C TRP A 172 13.75 14.15 -8.33
N HIS A 173 12.52 14.64 -8.20
CA HIS A 173 11.99 15.20 -6.96
C HIS A 173 12.02 14.12 -5.88
N ASP A 174 12.68 14.42 -4.77
CA ASP A 174 13.07 13.41 -3.77
C ASP A 174 11.89 12.82 -3.00
N ALA A 175 10.91 13.65 -2.67
CA ALA A 175 9.72 13.22 -1.94
C ALA A 175 8.48 14.01 -2.38
N GLY A 176 7.70 14.52 -1.43
CA GLY A 176 6.54 15.36 -1.71
C GLY A 176 6.89 16.80 -2.05
N ASP A 177 8.14 17.21 -1.85
CA ASP A 177 8.71 18.47 -2.28
C ASP A 177 9.43 18.33 -3.63
N GLN A 178 10.02 19.42 -4.12
CA GLN A 178 10.64 19.48 -5.45
C GLN A 178 12.18 19.55 -5.40
N LEU A 179 12.79 19.30 -4.23
CA LEU A 179 14.23 19.27 -4.07
C LEU A 179 14.82 17.94 -4.56
N LYS A 180 16.14 17.93 -4.73
CA LYS A 180 16.90 16.78 -5.24
C LYS A 180 18.11 16.56 -4.34
N TYR A 181 18.32 15.33 -3.90
CA TYR A 181 19.44 14.98 -3.01
C TYR A 181 20.27 13.85 -3.61
N LEU A 182 21.60 14.03 -3.60
CA LEU A 182 22.52 13.03 -4.13
C LEU A 182 22.45 11.71 -3.36
N ILE A 183 22.32 11.76 -2.03
CA ILE A 183 22.37 10.56 -1.17
C ILE A 183 21.21 9.61 -1.49
N THR A 184 19.98 10.11 -1.53
CA THR A 184 18.78 9.32 -1.84
C THR A 184 18.69 8.96 -3.30
N GLY A 185 18.98 9.90 -4.22
CA GLY A 185 18.98 9.65 -5.65
C GLY A 185 19.98 8.58 -6.09
N SER A 186 21.20 8.61 -5.53
CA SER A 186 22.22 7.58 -5.79
C SER A 186 21.83 6.23 -5.21
N TYR A 187 21.22 6.19 -4.01
CA TYR A 187 20.74 4.96 -3.40
C TYR A 187 19.61 4.31 -4.22
N ALA A 188 18.62 5.11 -4.66
CA ALA A 188 17.54 4.63 -5.53
C ALA A 188 18.10 4.09 -6.85
N THR A 189 19.03 4.82 -7.47
CA THR A 189 19.70 4.40 -8.71
C THR A 189 20.43 3.06 -8.51
N GLY A 190 21.21 2.93 -7.44
CA GLY A 190 21.94 1.69 -7.14
C GLY A 190 21.03 0.48 -6.95
N HIS A 191 19.88 0.65 -6.27
CA HIS A 191 18.90 -0.42 -6.10
C HIS A 191 18.21 -0.81 -7.42
N MET A 192 17.85 0.15 -8.26
CA MET A 192 17.25 -0.14 -9.57
C MET A 192 18.24 -0.88 -10.49
N LEU A 193 19.50 -0.43 -10.53
CA LEU A 193 20.56 -1.11 -11.29
C LEU A 193 20.81 -2.53 -10.79
N LEU A 194 20.91 -2.74 -9.47
CA LEU A 194 21.09 -4.07 -8.90
C LEU A 194 19.88 -4.97 -9.15
N ALA A 195 18.66 -4.43 -9.08
CA ALA A 195 17.45 -5.19 -9.39
C ALA A 195 17.44 -5.66 -10.85
N TYR A 196 17.86 -4.80 -11.79
CA TYR A 196 18.02 -5.16 -13.19
C TYR A 196 19.13 -6.19 -13.40
N GLU A 197 20.27 -6.06 -12.72
CA GLU A 197 21.37 -7.03 -12.81
C GLU A 197 20.94 -8.44 -12.35
N LEU A 198 20.15 -8.52 -11.28
CA LEU A 198 19.69 -9.78 -10.72
C LEU A 198 18.53 -10.41 -11.52
N TYR A 199 17.65 -9.59 -12.09
CA TYR A 199 16.41 -10.04 -12.73
C TYR A 199 16.09 -9.23 -14.01
N PRO A 200 16.96 -9.26 -15.02
CA PRO A 200 16.82 -8.40 -16.21
C PRO A 200 15.54 -8.69 -16.99
N GLU A 201 15.02 -9.92 -16.94
CA GLU A 201 13.81 -10.34 -17.63
C GLU A 201 12.52 -9.79 -17.02
N LYS A 202 12.59 -9.16 -15.83
CA LYS A 202 11.43 -8.59 -15.15
C LYS A 202 11.01 -7.24 -15.72
N PHE A 203 11.93 -6.52 -16.34
CA PHE A 203 11.71 -5.13 -16.73
C PHE A 203 11.30 -5.03 -18.20
N ALA A 204 10.13 -4.46 -18.46
CA ALA A 204 9.65 -4.26 -19.82
C ALA A 204 10.34 -3.08 -20.51
N ASP A 205 10.20 -3.00 -21.83
CA ASP A 205 10.49 -1.80 -22.63
C ASP A 205 9.15 -1.29 -23.16
N LYS A 206 8.63 -0.22 -22.54
CA LYS A 206 7.32 0.38 -22.86
C LYS A 206 7.41 1.88 -23.06
N VAL A 207 8.47 2.54 -22.57
CA VAL A 207 8.59 3.99 -22.63
C VAL A 207 9.90 4.46 -23.24
N ASN A 208 9.89 5.69 -23.77
CA ASN A 208 11.08 6.29 -24.35
C ASN A 208 11.92 6.96 -23.25
N ALA A 209 13.03 7.60 -23.64
CA ALA A 209 13.90 8.33 -22.73
C ALA A 209 13.18 9.44 -21.95
N LEU A 210 12.05 9.96 -22.46
CA LEU A 210 11.24 10.97 -21.79
C LEU A 210 10.15 10.37 -20.88
N GLY A 211 9.97 9.05 -20.89
CA GLY A 211 8.95 8.36 -20.10
C GLY A 211 7.57 8.33 -20.75
N GLN A 212 7.48 8.66 -22.04
CA GLN A 212 6.25 8.59 -22.83
C GLN A 212 6.06 7.16 -23.37
N ALA A 213 4.81 6.72 -23.58
CA ALA A 213 4.45 5.36 -24.01
C ALA A 213 4.91 5.04 -25.46
N PHE A 214 6.22 4.84 -25.62
CA PHE A 214 6.87 4.51 -26.87
C PHE A 214 8.18 3.75 -26.59
N PRO A 215 8.27 2.44 -26.85
CA PRO A 215 9.47 1.66 -26.54
C PRO A 215 10.68 2.14 -27.35
N ASN A 216 11.89 1.98 -26.80
CA ASN A 216 13.13 2.46 -27.42
C ASN A 216 14.26 1.42 -27.46
N GLY A 217 13.96 0.16 -27.16
CA GLY A 217 14.94 -0.93 -27.13
C GLY A 217 15.75 -1.00 -25.84
N ILE A 218 15.39 -0.24 -24.81
CA ILE A 218 16.06 -0.21 -23.51
C ILE A 218 15.02 -0.58 -22.44
N PRO A 219 15.31 -1.52 -21.52
CA PRO A 219 14.42 -1.78 -20.39
C PRO A 219 14.12 -0.50 -19.61
N ASP A 220 12.87 -0.35 -19.18
CA ASP A 220 12.32 0.88 -18.58
C ASP A 220 12.94 1.30 -17.24
N VAL A 221 13.75 0.42 -16.61
CA VAL A 221 14.36 0.58 -15.28
C VAL A 221 15.62 1.45 -15.29
#